data_AF-A0A4R6K236-F1
#
_entry.id   AF-A0A4R6K236-F1
#
_cell.length_a   1.000
_cell.length_b   1.000
_cell.length_c   1.000
_cell.angle_alpha   90.00
_cell.angle_beta   90.00
_cell.angle_gamma   90.00
#
_symmetry.space_group_name_H-M   'P 1'
#
loop_
_entity.id
_entity.type
_entity.pdbx_description
1 polymer ?
#
loop_
_entity_poly.entity_id
_entity_poly.type
_entity_poly.pdbx_seq_one_letter_code
_entity_poly.pdbx_strand_id
1 'polypeptide(L)'
;MAGSVLTAPSVPGTTEAERPSEKPAWFWLMLWCLLVLGVQPWSSRVASPQGTTGSTNSVLKGALLGAIFLVVLAATKPGFRTRISPTTLLYVIYVLFATATCFLLADPLGPLLRLARLLLCLVLLFMLWRPLMQTPERLIRAHLWAHLLLAATVVLSVGYAPSQAWRPLSSFGAGFRLQGVIIPMLPPRVGEVGAILLGLAILALLARKLAVIPAAAFIGLGLTLITLSRTRTAAAAIGFGLFLALLLTRKTWFGRFLALGVPGLAGLLFMTVPTLHTWLLRGQGTQQISSLSGRTTSWRAVVDEDVSLQTAIIGHGLGNKRVLLRRGEGDIDVMAIDNSWLGLYWETGLLAVTIVAIAMIVAWISVLRAPTPYVKACGALLLGYVTAASLNESGLSDLSSMTLHLLVAAAICDSDRLRPRPKPHDPKPPPRFLPTFPTTPPSTTPPSATRSSATRPSAAPAGPRDAEPPPADDNATAWFPATSDPTPPSPSHPSSPFAGDEPPSDQPAPSPTPRQPADEPPTAWFPAIEAPTDQHPSNTHPAPATDPHNAAPDPDSAAPDPDSAAPGPDCAAPGPDDPNPPRDPDEPSASREPYDPSTARRIGPPPGLSWLGGP
;
A
#
# COMPACT_ATOMS: atom_id res chain seq x y z
N MET A 1 53.65 -33.52 12.09
CA MET A 1 53.53 -33.78 10.65
C MET A 1 52.16 -33.34 10.20
N ALA A 2 52.07 -32.13 9.67
CA ALA A 2 50.83 -31.53 9.15
C ALA A 2 50.63 -32.02 7.71
N GLY A 3 49.60 -32.84 7.49
CA GLY A 3 49.24 -33.33 6.15
C GLY A 3 48.63 -32.20 5.34
N SER A 4 49.43 -31.64 4.42
CA SER A 4 48.97 -30.71 3.40
C SER A 4 47.98 -31.43 2.49
N VAL A 5 46.71 -31.06 2.59
CA VAL A 5 45.67 -31.52 1.67
C VAL A 5 45.94 -30.83 0.34
N LEU A 6 46.53 -31.57 -0.61
CA LEU A 6 46.65 -31.14 -2.00
C LEU A 6 45.25 -31.00 -2.61
N THR A 7 44.68 -29.80 -2.53
CA THR A 7 43.58 -29.39 -3.40
C THR A 7 44.16 -29.19 -4.80
N ALA A 8 43.59 -29.89 -5.79
CA ALA A 8 44.01 -29.77 -7.19
C ALA A 8 44.02 -28.28 -7.63
N PRO A 9 45.03 -27.84 -8.40
CA PRO A 9 45.07 -26.48 -8.93
C PRO A 9 43.82 -26.23 -9.78
N SER A 10 43.18 -25.07 -9.57
CA SER A 10 42.02 -24.64 -10.36
C SER A 10 42.37 -24.64 -11.84
N VAL A 11 41.65 -25.43 -12.63
CA VAL A 11 41.85 -25.55 -14.09
C VAL A 11 41.63 -24.16 -14.74
N PRO A 12 42.64 -23.59 -15.40
CA PRO A 12 42.48 -22.34 -16.14
C PRO A 12 41.49 -22.57 -17.28
N GLY A 13 40.34 -21.90 -17.25
CA GLY A 13 39.31 -21.99 -18.31
C GLY A 13 38.02 -22.72 -17.93
N THR A 14 37.96 -23.45 -16.80
CA THR A 14 36.66 -23.88 -16.25
C THR A 14 36.12 -22.79 -15.35
N THR A 15 35.56 -21.77 -16.00
CA THR A 15 34.66 -20.77 -15.42
C THR A 15 35.06 -20.28 -14.03
N GLU A 16 35.78 -19.16 -13.97
CA GLU A 16 35.32 -18.14 -13.06
C GLU A 16 33.82 -18.00 -13.36
N ALA A 17 32.99 -18.58 -12.51
CA ALA A 17 31.57 -18.30 -12.49
C ALA A 17 31.52 -16.81 -12.28
N GLU A 18 31.46 -16.08 -13.40
CA GLU A 18 31.48 -14.64 -13.57
C GLU A 18 30.67 -14.11 -12.39
N ARG A 19 31.36 -13.68 -11.31
CA ARG A 19 30.68 -13.24 -10.09
C ARG A 19 29.80 -12.13 -10.61
N PRO A 20 28.47 -12.36 -10.69
CA PRO A 20 27.62 -11.57 -11.57
C PRO A 20 27.82 -10.16 -11.10
N SER A 21 28.48 -9.32 -11.90
CA SER A 21 28.90 -7.95 -11.57
C SER A 21 27.85 -7.36 -10.64
N GLU A 22 28.09 -7.47 -9.33
CA GLU A 22 27.03 -7.26 -8.35
C GLU A 22 27.02 -5.76 -8.24
N LYS A 23 26.24 -5.12 -9.14
CA LYS A 23 25.88 -3.71 -9.00
C LYS A 23 25.59 -3.52 -7.52
N PRO A 24 26.25 -2.54 -6.89
CA PRO A 24 26.38 -2.58 -5.45
C PRO A 24 24.97 -2.51 -4.86
N ALA A 25 24.66 -3.39 -3.91
CA ALA A 25 23.29 -3.64 -3.43
C ALA A 25 22.54 -2.37 -2.99
N TRP A 26 23.29 -1.31 -2.64
CA TRP A 26 22.76 0.01 -2.32
C TRP A 26 22.06 0.69 -3.51
N PHE A 27 22.50 0.47 -4.76
CA PHE A 27 21.90 1.07 -5.96
C PHE A 27 20.44 0.66 -6.11
N TRP A 28 20.17 -0.64 -6.01
CA TRP A 28 18.81 -1.18 -6.09
C TRP A 28 17.95 -0.77 -4.89
N LEU A 29 18.57 -0.62 -3.72
CA LEU A 29 17.91 -0.11 -2.53
C LEU A 29 17.48 1.35 -2.70
N MET A 30 18.33 2.22 -3.25
CA MET A 30 17.99 3.61 -3.54
C MET A 30 16.86 3.73 -4.55
N LEU A 31 16.90 2.95 -5.64
CA LEU A 31 15.82 2.89 -6.62
C LEU A 31 14.49 2.45 -5.99
N TRP A 32 14.54 1.48 -5.07
CA TRP A 32 13.36 1.05 -4.33
C TRP A 32 12.81 2.15 -3.40
N CYS A 33 13.68 2.87 -2.70
CA CYS A 33 13.28 4.01 -1.87
C CYS A 33 12.62 5.13 -2.71
N LEU A 34 13.18 5.44 -3.88
CA LEU A 34 12.61 6.39 -4.83
C LEU A 34 11.25 5.93 -5.38
N LEU A 35 11.11 4.63 -5.66
CA LEU A 35 9.83 4.05 -6.07
C LEU A 35 8.78 4.22 -4.97
N VAL A 36 9.08 3.83 -3.73
CA VAL A 36 8.18 3.99 -2.57
C VAL A 36 7.80 5.46 -2.39
N LEU A 37 8.75 6.38 -2.54
CA LEU A 37 8.52 7.83 -2.50
C LEU A 37 7.56 8.31 -3.60
N GLY A 38 7.71 7.81 -4.83
CA GLY A 38 6.85 8.14 -5.97
C GLY A 38 5.42 7.59 -5.86
N VAL A 39 5.23 6.55 -5.04
CA VAL A 39 3.92 5.95 -4.75
C VAL A 39 3.17 6.71 -3.65
N GLN A 40 3.87 7.41 -2.74
CA GLN A 40 3.21 8.17 -1.68
C GLN A 40 2.32 9.28 -2.26
N PRO A 41 1.10 9.50 -1.73
CA PRO A 41 0.29 10.67 -2.10
C PRO A 41 0.98 11.94 -1.57
N TRP A 42 1.04 12.98 -2.41
CA TRP A 42 1.70 14.25 -2.10
C TRP A 42 0.57 15.27 -2.07
N SER A 43 0.02 15.48 -0.88
CA SER A 43 -1.04 16.46 -0.67
C SER A 43 -1.06 16.94 0.77
N SER A 44 -1.14 18.25 0.92
CA SER A 44 -1.38 18.93 2.19
C SER A 44 -2.86 19.27 2.40
N ARG A 45 -3.72 19.09 1.37
CA ARG A 45 -5.14 19.47 1.41
C ARG A 45 -6.03 18.27 1.77
N VAL A 46 -6.89 18.46 2.78
CA VAL A 46 -7.84 17.45 3.28
C VAL A 46 -9.00 17.21 2.31
N ALA A 47 -9.36 18.21 1.49
CA ALA A 47 -10.49 18.16 0.57
C ALA A 47 -10.14 17.65 -0.86
N SER A 48 -8.90 17.21 -1.07
CA SER A 48 -8.53 16.54 -2.32
C SER A 48 -8.45 15.04 -2.08
N PRO A 49 -9.48 14.25 -2.44
CA PRO A 49 -9.40 12.79 -2.49
C PRO A 49 -8.08 12.33 -3.07
N GLN A 50 -7.55 11.21 -2.57
CA GLN A 50 -6.40 10.54 -3.16
C GLN A 50 -6.76 10.12 -4.59
N GLY A 51 -6.40 10.97 -5.55
CA GLY A 51 -6.78 10.83 -6.96
C GLY A 51 -7.24 12.13 -7.64
N THR A 52 -7.57 13.19 -6.89
CA THR A 52 -8.03 14.50 -7.45
C THR A 52 -7.11 15.67 -7.11
N THR A 53 -5.97 15.42 -6.46
CA THR A 53 -4.92 16.43 -6.23
C THR A 53 -4.33 16.83 -7.57
N GLY A 54 -4.71 18.02 -8.06
CA GLY A 54 -4.24 18.77 -9.25
C GLY A 54 -3.24 18.09 -10.20
N SER A 55 -3.54 18.15 -11.51
CA SER A 55 -2.76 17.55 -12.59
C SER A 55 -1.23 17.75 -12.48
N THR A 56 -0.79 18.85 -11.88
CA THR A 56 0.64 19.18 -11.66
C THR A 56 1.38 18.16 -10.77
N ASN A 57 0.79 17.72 -9.67
CA ASN A 57 1.44 16.74 -8.78
C ASN A 57 1.47 15.33 -9.38
N SER A 58 0.49 14.98 -10.23
CA SER A 58 0.51 13.71 -10.96
C SER A 58 1.58 13.68 -12.04
N VAL A 59 1.85 14.80 -12.73
CA VAL A 59 2.88 14.89 -13.78
C VAL A 59 4.27 14.71 -13.19
N LEU A 60 4.61 15.44 -12.12
CA LEU A 60 5.95 15.32 -11.50
C LEU A 60 6.22 13.89 -10.98
N LYS A 61 5.20 13.24 -10.42
CA LYS A 61 5.30 11.83 -10.02
C LYS A 61 5.41 10.87 -11.18
N GLY A 62 4.67 11.14 -12.25
CA GLY A 62 4.79 10.40 -13.51
C GLY A 62 6.20 10.52 -14.07
N ALA A 63 6.77 11.73 -14.09
CA ALA A 63 8.14 12.00 -14.53
C ALA A 63 9.18 11.31 -13.65
N LEU A 64 9.03 11.37 -12.31
CA LEU A 64 9.90 10.64 -11.39
C LEU A 64 9.85 9.13 -11.64
N LEU A 65 8.65 8.56 -11.77
CA LEU A 65 8.49 7.13 -12.04
C LEU A 65 9.03 6.74 -13.43
N GLY A 66 8.87 7.61 -14.43
CA GLY A 66 9.45 7.48 -15.76
C GLY A 66 10.98 7.50 -15.74
N ALA A 67 11.58 8.42 -14.97
CA ALA A 67 13.03 8.47 -14.80
C ALA A 67 13.56 7.20 -14.11
N ILE A 68 12.89 6.73 -13.05
CA ILE A 68 13.23 5.46 -12.39
C ILE A 68 13.13 4.30 -13.40
N PHE A 69 12.08 4.27 -14.21
CA PHE A 69 11.92 3.27 -15.26
C PHE A 69 13.05 3.29 -16.28
N LEU A 70 13.44 4.46 -16.80
CA LEU A 70 14.55 4.57 -17.75
C LEU A 70 15.89 4.13 -17.13
N VAL A 71 16.16 4.50 -15.87
CA VAL A 71 17.36 4.07 -15.15
C VAL A 71 17.35 2.56 -14.94
N VAL A 72 16.22 1.99 -14.53
CA VAL A 72 16.06 0.54 -14.37
C VAL A 72 16.24 -0.15 -15.72
N LEU A 73 15.64 0.35 -16.80
CA LEU A 73 15.78 -0.18 -18.16
C LEU A 73 17.23 -0.19 -18.63
N ALA A 74 17.93 0.94 -18.50
CA ALA A 74 19.36 1.03 -18.81
C ALA A 74 20.21 0.10 -17.91
N ALA A 75 19.81 -0.08 -16.65
CA ALA A 75 20.51 -0.95 -15.72
C ALA A 75 20.26 -2.45 -15.96
N THR A 76 19.26 -2.80 -16.76
CA THR A 76 18.71 -4.15 -16.92
C THR A 76 19.25 -4.73 -18.25
N LYS A 77 20.27 -5.61 -18.18
CA LYS A 77 20.80 -6.44 -19.31
C LYS A 77 19.72 -7.10 -20.22
N PRO A 78 19.69 -6.90 -21.54
CA PRO A 78 18.72 -7.58 -22.43
C PRO A 78 18.84 -9.12 -22.34
N GLY A 79 17.71 -9.84 -22.23
CA GLY A 79 17.67 -11.29 -22.03
C GLY A 79 17.07 -11.76 -20.69
N PHE A 80 16.26 -10.92 -20.02
CA PHE A 80 15.65 -11.25 -18.73
C PHE A 80 14.60 -12.35 -18.83
N ARG A 81 14.89 -13.51 -18.21
CA ARG A 81 13.87 -14.48 -17.82
C ARG A 81 13.26 -14.05 -16.48
N THR A 82 12.34 -13.10 -16.53
CA THR A 82 11.55 -12.63 -15.38
C THR A 82 10.24 -13.40 -15.29
N ARG A 83 9.76 -13.64 -14.08
CA ARG A 83 8.46 -14.25 -13.83
C ARG A 83 7.51 -13.19 -13.31
N ILE A 84 6.29 -13.20 -13.81
CA ILE A 84 5.21 -12.36 -13.30
C ILE A 84 4.54 -13.13 -12.16
N SER A 85 4.43 -12.52 -10.98
CA SER A 85 3.66 -13.13 -9.88
C SER A 85 2.18 -13.20 -10.28
N PRO A 86 1.42 -14.23 -9.87
CA PRO A 86 -0.02 -14.31 -10.18
C PRO A 86 -0.81 -13.07 -9.74
N THR A 87 -0.47 -12.47 -8.59
CA THR A 87 -1.08 -11.22 -8.12
C THR A 87 -0.75 -10.04 -9.02
N THR A 88 0.51 -9.89 -9.46
CA THR A 88 0.90 -8.85 -10.42
C THR A 88 0.16 -9.02 -11.74
N LEU A 89 -0.01 -10.26 -12.23
CA LEU A 89 -0.77 -10.54 -13.45
C LEU A 89 -2.23 -10.09 -13.32
N LEU A 90 -2.89 -10.37 -12.19
CA LEU A 90 -4.26 -9.92 -11.94
C LEU A 90 -4.37 -8.39 -11.89
N TYR A 91 -3.36 -7.70 -11.34
CA TYR A 91 -3.30 -6.24 -11.41
C TYR A 91 -3.06 -5.71 -12.83
N VAL A 92 -2.32 -6.43 -13.68
CA VAL A 92 -2.21 -6.09 -15.11
C VAL A 92 -3.56 -6.24 -15.79
N ILE A 93 -4.29 -7.33 -15.54
CA ILE A 93 -5.66 -7.53 -16.06
C ILE A 93 -6.58 -6.40 -15.59
N TYR A 94 -6.53 -6.04 -14.29
CA TYR A 94 -7.28 -4.91 -13.75
C TYR A 94 -6.94 -3.60 -14.48
N VAL A 95 -5.66 -3.30 -14.70
CA VAL A 95 -5.24 -2.07 -15.40
C VAL A 95 -5.75 -2.05 -16.84
N LEU A 96 -5.69 -3.18 -17.56
CA LEU A 96 -6.21 -3.28 -18.92
C LEU A 96 -7.73 -3.06 -18.95
N PHE A 97 -8.45 -3.69 -18.03
CA PHE A 97 -9.89 -3.51 -17.88
C PHE A 97 -10.24 -2.06 -17.55
N ALA A 98 -9.60 -1.47 -16.53
CA ALA A 98 -9.82 -0.09 -16.13
C ALA A 98 -9.48 0.88 -17.29
N THR A 99 -8.44 0.59 -18.08
CA THR A 99 -8.07 1.40 -19.25
C THR A 99 -9.19 1.39 -20.30
N ALA A 100 -9.80 0.23 -20.56
CA ALA A 100 -10.97 0.14 -21.45
C ALA A 100 -12.14 0.97 -20.91
N THR A 101 -12.41 0.92 -19.60
CA THR A 101 -13.48 1.75 -19.00
C THR A 101 -13.19 3.24 -19.07
N CYS A 102 -11.92 3.66 -19.00
CA CYS A 102 -11.54 5.07 -19.12
C CYS A 102 -11.93 5.69 -20.47
N PHE A 103 -11.92 4.92 -21.57
CA PHE A 103 -12.32 5.43 -22.88
C PHE A 103 -13.82 5.69 -23.01
N LEU A 104 -14.63 5.27 -22.03
CA LEU A 104 -16.05 5.57 -21.96
C LEU A 104 -16.35 6.92 -21.28
N LEU A 105 -15.34 7.56 -20.67
CA LEU A 105 -15.50 8.85 -20.00
C LEU A 105 -15.37 10.00 -21.00
N ALA A 106 -16.10 11.08 -20.72
CA ALA A 106 -15.97 12.33 -21.47
C ALA A 106 -14.57 12.96 -21.37
N ASP A 107 -13.90 12.84 -20.21
CA ASP A 107 -12.51 13.26 -20.02
C ASP A 107 -11.65 12.07 -19.52
N PRO A 108 -11.03 11.31 -20.44
CA PRO A 108 -10.27 10.12 -20.10
C PRO A 108 -8.84 10.43 -19.61
N LEU A 109 -8.33 11.65 -19.79
CA LEU A 109 -6.89 11.93 -19.67
C LEU A 109 -6.36 11.75 -18.25
N GLY A 110 -7.04 12.33 -17.26
CA GLY A 110 -6.65 12.21 -15.85
C GLY A 110 -6.65 10.77 -15.32
N PRO A 111 -7.72 9.99 -15.57
CA PRO A 111 -7.77 8.55 -15.27
C PRO A 111 -6.70 7.72 -15.99
N LEU A 112 -6.49 7.96 -17.29
CA LEU A 112 -5.47 7.25 -18.07
C LEU A 112 -4.06 7.50 -17.52
N LEU A 113 -3.74 8.73 -17.10
CA LEU A 113 -2.44 9.03 -16.47
C LEU A 113 -2.24 8.30 -15.15
N ARG A 114 -3.31 8.09 -14.37
CA ARG A 114 -3.26 7.29 -13.13
C ARG A 114 -3.01 5.81 -13.42
N LEU A 115 -3.69 5.26 -14.43
CA LEU A 115 -3.48 3.88 -14.87
C LEU A 115 -2.11 3.66 -15.49
N ALA A 116 -1.62 4.61 -16.28
CA ALA A 116 -0.26 4.58 -16.84
C ALA A 116 0.79 4.54 -15.73
N ARG A 117 0.61 5.31 -14.66
CA ARG A 117 1.49 5.25 -13.48
C ARG A 117 1.41 3.87 -12.79
N LEU A 118 0.21 3.34 -12.60
CA LEU A 118 0.04 2.00 -12.01
C LEU A 118 0.73 0.93 -12.88
N LEU A 119 0.51 0.95 -14.20
CA LEU A 119 1.16 0.06 -15.15
C LEU A 119 2.68 0.16 -15.08
N LEU A 120 3.21 1.39 -15.06
CA LEU A 120 4.64 1.63 -14.98
C LEU A 120 5.24 1.06 -13.68
N CYS A 121 4.51 1.15 -12.56
CA CYS A 121 4.92 0.49 -11.32
C CYS A 121 4.91 -1.03 -11.44
N LEU A 122 3.89 -1.64 -12.06
CA LEU A 122 3.84 -3.09 -12.29
C LEU A 122 5.01 -3.56 -13.16
N VAL A 123 5.35 -2.81 -14.22
CA VAL A 123 6.51 -3.07 -15.06
C VAL A 123 7.82 -2.91 -14.28
N LEU A 124 7.95 -1.87 -13.45
CA LEU A 124 9.10 -1.69 -12.57
C LEU A 124 9.29 -2.86 -11.61
N LEU A 125 8.21 -3.37 -10.99
CA LEU A 125 8.27 -4.55 -10.14
C LEU A 125 8.74 -5.79 -10.91
N PHE A 126 8.26 -5.95 -12.14
CA PHE A 126 8.71 -7.02 -13.04
C PHE A 126 10.20 -6.91 -13.37
N MET A 127 10.72 -5.71 -13.64
CA MET A 127 12.14 -5.49 -13.93
C MET A 127 13.03 -5.64 -12.69
N LEU A 128 12.54 -5.21 -11.52
CA LEU A 128 13.23 -5.34 -10.23
C LEU A 128 13.19 -6.78 -9.68
N TRP A 129 12.53 -7.71 -10.37
CA TRP A 129 12.39 -9.10 -9.94
C TRP A 129 13.72 -9.77 -9.64
N ARG A 130 14.70 -9.70 -10.56
CA ARG A 130 15.99 -10.36 -10.36
C ARG A 130 16.83 -9.72 -9.25
N PRO A 131 17.15 -8.41 -9.29
CA PRO A 131 18.08 -7.82 -8.32
C PRO A 131 17.52 -7.76 -6.90
N LEU A 132 16.20 -7.60 -6.76
CA LEU A 132 15.57 -7.33 -5.46
C LEU A 132 14.64 -8.45 -5.00
N MET A 133 13.85 -9.06 -5.90
CA MET A 133 12.84 -10.06 -5.49
C MET A 133 13.43 -11.45 -5.25
N GLN A 134 14.49 -11.88 -5.96
CA GLN A 134 15.12 -13.22 -5.76
C GLN A 134 15.59 -13.48 -4.33
N THR A 135 15.87 -12.42 -3.58
CA THR A 135 16.27 -12.49 -2.18
C THR A 135 15.23 -11.74 -1.35
N PRO A 136 14.15 -12.40 -0.88
CA PRO A 136 13.02 -11.72 -0.22
C PRO A 136 13.47 -10.84 0.96
N GLU A 137 14.53 -11.26 1.68
CA GLU A 137 15.12 -10.48 2.76
C GLU A 137 15.70 -9.12 2.30
N ARG A 138 16.27 -9.03 1.08
CA ARG A 138 16.77 -7.76 0.53
C ARG A 138 15.62 -6.80 0.26
N LEU A 139 14.52 -7.29 -0.31
CA LEU A 139 13.33 -6.46 -0.53
C LEU A 139 12.69 -6.01 0.78
N ILE A 140 12.52 -6.91 1.77
CA ILE A 140 11.99 -6.53 3.09
C ILE A 140 12.86 -5.42 3.71
N ARG A 141 14.19 -5.57 3.62
CA ARG A 141 15.14 -4.56 4.11
C ARG A 141 15.01 -3.23 3.34
N ALA A 142 14.94 -3.28 2.01
CA ALA A 142 14.77 -2.08 1.19
C ALA A 142 13.44 -1.37 1.50
N HIS A 143 12.37 -2.13 1.73
CA HIS A 143 11.07 -1.58 2.11
C HIS A 143 11.10 -0.98 3.52
N LEU A 144 11.79 -1.60 4.48
CA LEU A 144 12.03 -1.02 5.81
C LEU A 144 12.81 0.30 5.71
N TRP A 145 13.91 0.34 4.93
CA TRP A 145 14.69 1.57 4.70
C TRP A 145 13.86 2.67 4.04
N ALA A 146 13.03 2.32 3.05
CA ALA A 146 12.15 3.29 2.42
C ALA A 146 11.20 3.94 3.44
N HIS A 147 10.60 3.16 4.34
CA HIS A 147 9.73 3.68 5.39
C HIS A 147 10.50 4.49 6.44
N LEU A 148 11.74 4.09 6.75
CA LEU A 148 12.62 4.88 7.61
C LEU A 148 12.94 6.25 7.00
N LEU A 149 13.22 6.31 5.69
CA LEU A 149 13.47 7.58 5.00
C LEU A 149 12.22 8.45 4.98
N LEU A 150 11.03 7.88 4.72
CA LEU A 150 9.77 8.62 4.82
C LEU A 150 9.50 9.10 6.26
N ALA A 151 9.80 8.29 7.27
CA ALA A 151 9.69 8.70 8.67
C ALA A 151 10.66 9.85 8.99
N ALA A 152 11.89 9.77 8.49
CA ALA A 152 12.90 10.82 8.66
C ALA A 152 12.45 12.14 8.04
N THR A 153 11.81 12.15 6.86
CA THR A 153 11.31 13.40 6.26
C THR A 153 10.17 14.02 7.09
N VAL A 154 9.35 13.21 7.76
CA VAL A 154 8.33 13.70 8.70
C VAL A 154 8.98 14.31 9.94
N VAL A 155 9.99 13.65 10.52
CA VAL A 155 10.72 14.21 11.69
C VAL A 155 11.43 15.50 11.32
N LEU A 156 12.11 15.53 10.16
CA LEU A 156 12.76 16.75 9.64
C LEU A 156 11.75 17.87 9.39
N SER A 157 10.50 17.54 9.02
CA SER A 157 9.44 18.55 8.84
C SER A 157 9.10 19.28 10.14
N VAL A 158 9.19 18.60 11.29
CA VAL A 158 8.97 19.22 12.61
C VAL A 158 10.07 20.25 12.92
N GLY A 159 11.32 19.94 12.56
CA GLY A 159 12.44 20.87 12.74
C GLY A 159 12.45 22.02 11.73
N TYR A 160 12.08 21.74 10.47
CA TYR A 160 12.08 22.72 9.38
C TYR A 160 10.93 23.73 9.47
N ALA A 161 9.70 23.24 9.71
CA ALA A 161 8.49 24.07 9.71
C ALA A 161 7.51 23.58 10.80
N PRO A 162 7.82 23.80 12.09
CA PRO A 162 7.04 23.24 13.21
C PRO A 162 5.57 23.68 13.16
N SER A 163 5.29 24.96 12.87
CA SER A 163 3.92 25.49 12.78
C SER A 163 3.09 24.83 11.67
N GLN A 164 3.73 24.38 10.59
CA GLN A 164 3.07 23.68 9.48
C GLN A 164 2.99 22.17 9.71
N ALA A 165 3.94 21.59 10.43
CA ALA A 165 3.96 20.17 10.76
C ALA A 165 2.85 19.79 11.76
N TRP A 166 2.46 20.74 12.62
CA TRP A 166 1.35 20.58 13.57
C TRP A 166 0.05 21.14 13.00
N ARG A 167 -0.76 20.26 12.41
CA ARG A 167 -2.06 20.65 11.89
C ARG A 167 -3.11 20.72 13.03
N PRO A 168 -3.80 21.85 13.24
CA PRO A 168 -4.87 21.93 14.22
C PRO A 168 -6.05 21.03 13.81
N LEU A 169 -6.71 20.39 14.79
CA LEU A 169 -7.99 19.67 14.58
C LEU A 169 -9.13 20.68 14.41
N SER A 170 -9.23 21.31 13.24
CA SER A 170 -10.25 22.35 13.00
C SER A 170 -11.68 21.83 12.95
N SER A 171 -11.91 20.52 12.82
CA SER A 171 -13.23 19.96 12.50
C SER A 171 -13.87 19.09 13.60
N PHE A 172 -13.11 18.61 14.61
CA PHE A 172 -13.65 17.61 15.55
C PHE A 172 -13.06 17.63 16.98
N GLY A 173 -12.37 18.69 17.42
CA GLY A 173 -11.94 18.83 18.83
C GLY A 173 -10.62 19.57 19.05
N ALA A 174 -10.20 19.72 20.32
CA ALA A 174 -8.95 20.38 20.68
C ALA A 174 -7.70 19.51 20.38
N GLY A 175 -6.67 20.12 19.78
CA GLY A 175 -5.32 19.56 19.66
C GLY A 175 -4.74 19.57 18.24
N PHE A 176 -3.61 18.88 18.08
CA PHE A 176 -2.81 18.87 16.85
C PHE A 176 -2.58 17.45 16.32
N ARG A 177 -2.37 17.35 15.01
CA ARG A 177 -1.93 16.13 14.32
C ARG A 177 -0.66 16.40 13.57
N LEU A 178 0.28 15.48 13.72
CA LEU A 178 1.51 15.49 12.94
C LEU A 178 1.19 15.20 11.46
N GLN A 179 1.67 16.08 10.59
CA GLN A 179 1.67 15.93 9.13
C GLN A 179 3.08 16.13 8.57
N GLY A 180 3.35 15.54 7.39
CA GLY A 180 4.61 15.79 6.68
C GLY A 180 4.55 17.11 5.91
N VAL A 181 5.62 17.92 5.98
CA VAL A 181 5.73 19.22 5.29
C VAL A 181 6.72 19.13 4.13
N ILE A 182 7.92 18.60 4.36
CA ILE A 182 8.97 18.45 3.33
C ILE A 182 8.46 17.57 2.20
N ILE A 183 7.89 16.42 2.56
CA ILE A 183 7.04 15.64 1.66
C ILE A 183 5.62 15.82 2.20
N PRO A 184 4.72 16.46 1.44
CA PRO A 184 3.39 16.77 1.92
C PRO A 184 2.59 15.48 2.14
N MET A 185 2.44 15.08 3.40
CA MET A 185 1.76 13.85 3.80
C MET A 185 0.66 14.16 4.81
N LEU A 186 -0.57 13.77 4.48
CA LEU A 186 -1.69 13.87 5.42
C LEU A 186 -1.45 12.98 6.65
N PRO A 187 -1.99 13.32 7.83
CA PRO A 187 -1.77 12.53 9.04
C PRO A 187 -2.08 11.03 8.92
N PRO A 188 -3.14 10.55 8.23
CA PRO A 188 -3.35 9.11 7.96
C PRO A 188 -2.13 8.41 7.36
N ARG A 189 -1.44 9.07 6.42
CA ARG A 189 -0.27 8.52 5.73
C ARG A 189 0.97 8.54 6.61
N VAL A 190 1.14 9.56 7.46
CA VAL A 190 2.17 9.54 8.51
C VAL A 190 1.96 8.36 9.46
N GLY A 191 0.70 8.10 9.82
CA GLY A 191 0.31 6.93 10.62
C GLY A 191 0.64 5.60 9.95
N GLU A 192 0.34 5.46 8.66
CA GLU A 192 0.72 4.30 7.84
C GLU A 192 2.24 4.09 7.83
N VAL A 193 3.01 5.14 7.54
CA VAL A 193 4.48 5.04 7.53
C VAL A 193 5.01 4.55 8.88
N GLY A 194 4.50 5.11 9.97
CA GLY A 194 4.83 4.68 11.33
C GLY A 194 4.42 3.22 11.61
N ALA A 195 3.23 2.82 11.18
CA ALA A 195 2.71 1.45 11.32
C ALA A 195 3.59 0.42 10.62
N ILE A 196 3.90 0.63 9.33
CA ILE A 196 4.71 -0.31 8.56
C ILE A 196 6.15 -0.39 9.11
N LEU A 197 6.74 0.76 9.47
CA LEU A 197 8.07 0.82 10.10
C LEU A 197 8.08 0.04 11.43
N LEU A 198 7.09 0.29 12.29
CA LEU A 198 6.93 -0.38 13.59
C LEU A 198 6.82 -1.90 13.41
N GLY A 199 5.90 -2.38 12.58
CA GLY A 199 5.65 -3.81 12.42
C GLY A 199 6.84 -4.55 11.83
N LEU A 200 7.47 -3.99 10.78
CA LEU A 200 8.65 -4.62 10.18
C LEU A 200 9.85 -4.63 11.15
N ALA A 201 10.04 -3.57 11.94
CA ALA A 201 11.11 -3.52 12.95
C ALA A 201 10.89 -4.56 14.07
N ILE A 202 9.65 -4.72 14.58
CA ILE A 202 9.31 -5.77 15.55
C ILE A 202 9.61 -7.15 14.99
N LEU A 203 9.14 -7.45 13.77
CA LEU A 203 9.37 -8.76 13.17
C LEU A 203 10.86 -9.02 12.89
N ALA A 204 11.60 -8.00 12.46
CA ALA A 204 13.04 -8.10 12.24
C ALA A 204 13.80 -8.34 13.56
N LEU A 205 13.39 -7.70 14.66
CA LEU A 205 13.94 -7.93 16.00
C LEU A 205 13.65 -9.37 16.47
N LEU A 206 12.39 -9.82 16.36
CA LEU A 206 11.99 -11.17 16.77
C LEU A 206 12.70 -12.27 15.96
N ALA A 207 12.94 -12.03 14.67
CA ALA A 207 13.68 -12.93 13.80
C ALA A 207 15.22 -12.79 13.93
N ARG A 208 15.70 -11.91 14.83
CA ARG A 208 17.14 -11.59 15.02
C ARG A 208 17.83 -11.13 13.73
N LYS A 209 17.08 -10.48 12.84
CA LYS A 209 17.56 -9.90 11.57
C LYS A 209 18.01 -8.45 11.73
N LEU A 210 17.67 -7.81 12.85
CA LEU A 210 18.07 -6.45 13.20
C LEU A 210 18.61 -6.45 14.64
N ALA A 211 19.68 -5.70 14.89
CA ALA A 211 20.23 -5.55 16.24
C ALA A 211 19.25 -4.80 17.15
N VAL A 212 19.34 -5.04 18.46
CA VAL A 212 18.38 -4.53 19.45
C VAL A 212 18.32 -3.00 19.46
N ILE A 213 19.46 -2.31 19.42
CA ILE A 213 19.54 -0.84 19.45
C ILE A 213 18.82 -0.19 18.25
N PRO A 214 19.19 -0.48 16.98
CA PRO A 214 18.48 0.11 15.84
C PRO A 214 17.02 -0.35 15.77
N ALA A 215 16.71 -1.59 16.19
CA ALA A 215 15.33 -2.04 16.27
C ALA A 215 14.49 -1.22 17.26
N ALA A 216 15.02 -0.97 18.46
CA ALA A 216 14.35 -0.14 19.46
C ALA A 216 14.13 1.29 18.96
N ALA A 217 15.12 1.88 18.26
CA ALA A 217 14.98 3.19 17.64
C ALA A 217 13.85 3.22 16.59
N PHE A 218 13.78 2.23 15.69
CA PHE A 218 12.74 2.17 14.66
C PHE A 218 11.35 1.90 15.25
N ILE A 219 11.27 1.06 16.27
CA ILE A 219 10.03 0.79 17.02
C ILE A 219 9.55 2.07 17.72
N GLY A 220 10.44 2.77 18.42
CA GLY A 220 10.12 4.04 19.09
C GLY A 220 9.67 5.11 18.11
N LEU A 221 10.35 5.25 16.97
CA LEU A 221 9.97 6.19 15.92
C LEU A 221 8.61 5.83 15.31
N GLY A 222 8.38 4.56 14.97
CA GLY A 222 7.10 4.11 14.42
C GLY A 222 5.93 4.36 15.39
N LEU A 223 6.10 4.02 16.67
CA LEU A 223 5.10 4.27 17.72
C LEU A 223 4.83 5.76 17.89
N THR A 224 5.88 6.60 17.84
CA THR A 224 5.77 8.06 17.92
C THR A 224 4.95 8.60 16.76
N LEU A 225 5.22 8.20 15.51
CA LEU A 225 4.48 8.66 14.34
C LEU A 225 2.99 8.25 14.37
N ILE A 226 2.67 7.02 14.79
CA ILE A 226 1.27 6.58 14.95
C ILE A 226 0.55 7.43 16.01
N THR A 227 1.21 7.65 17.15
CA THR A 227 0.64 8.39 18.27
C THR A 227 0.41 9.86 17.93
N LEU A 228 1.40 10.53 17.34
CA LEU A 228 1.36 11.96 17.00
C LEU A 228 0.49 12.26 15.77
N SER A 229 0.36 11.33 14.82
CA SER A 229 -0.62 11.45 13.72
C SER A 229 -2.06 11.26 14.20
N ARG A 230 -2.23 10.71 15.42
CA ARG A 230 -3.51 10.34 16.07
C ARG A 230 -4.37 9.43 15.19
N THR A 231 -3.81 8.47 14.47
CA THR A 231 -4.51 7.70 13.41
C THR A 231 -5.08 6.37 13.90
N ARG A 232 -6.40 6.29 14.10
CA ARG A 232 -7.09 5.08 14.57
C ARG A 232 -6.97 3.92 13.58
N THR A 233 -7.15 4.19 12.28
CA THR A 233 -7.12 3.17 11.22
C THR A 233 -5.75 2.52 11.12
N ALA A 234 -4.67 3.31 11.08
CA ALA A 234 -3.31 2.78 11.03
C ALA A 234 -2.95 1.95 12.28
N ALA A 235 -3.34 2.42 13.47
CA ALA A 235 -3.12 1.68 14.73
C ALA A 235 -3.87 0.33 14.76
N ALA A 236 -5.15 0.32 14.36
CA ALA A 236 -5.93 -0.91 14.28
C ALA A 236 -5.38 -1.86 13.19
N ALA A 237 -5.02 -1.33 12.02
CA ALA A 237 -4.49 -2.11 10.91
C ALA A 237 -3.14 -2.75 11.24
N ILE A 238 -2.24 -2.04 11.94
CA ILE A 238 -0.97 -2.65 12.37
C ILE A 238 -1.17 -3.70 13.46
N GLY A 239 -2.10 -3.47 14.39
CA GLY A 239 -2.47 -4.46 15.39
C GLY A 239 -3.00 -5.75 14.75
N PHE A 240 -3.91 -5.61 13.78
CA PHE A 240 -4.45 -6.74 13.02
C PHE A 240 -3.38 -7.45 12.17
N GLY A 241 -2.54 -6.70 11.46
CA GLY A 241 -1.43 -7.27 10.69
C GLY A 241 -0.42 -8.01 11.56
N LEU A 242 -0.04 -7.44 12.70
CA LEU A 242 0.91 -8.07 13.63
C LEU A 242 0.30 -9.31 14.28
N PHE A 243 -0.99 -9.26 14.63
CA PHE A 243 -1.73 -10.43 15.11
C PHE A 243 -1.69 -11.58 14.10
N LEU A 244 -2.03 -11.32 12.83
CA LEU A 244 -1.97 -12.34 11.78
C LEU A 244 -0.55 -12.84 11.54
N ALA A 245 0.46 -11.95 11.53
CA ALA A 245 1.86 -12.32 11.38
C ALA A 245 2.32 -13.28 12.48
N LEU A 246 1.98 -13.02 13.74
CA LEU A 246 2.34 -13.87 14.87
C LEU A 246 1.55 -15.18 14.86
N LEU A 247 0.25 -15.15 14.56
CA LEU A 247 -0.61 -16.32 14.47
C LEU A 247 -0.13 -17.33 13.41
N LEU A 248 0.24 -16.82 12.23
CA LEU A 248 0.63 -17.64 11.07
C LEU A 248 2.06 -18.20 11.14
N THR A 249 2.91 -17.66 12.02
CA THR A 249 4.33 -18.03 12.11
C THR A 249 4.65 -18.90 13.32
N ARG A 250 3.81 -18.88 14.35
CA ARG A 250 3.98 -19.73 15.53
C ARG A 250 3.50 -21.15 15.26
N LYS A 251 4.45 -22.09 15.38
CA LYS A 251 4.20 -23.54 15.28
C LYS A 251 3.57 -24.12 16.55
N THR A 252 3.90 -23.59 17.72
CA THR A 252 3.39 -24.09 19.00
C THR A 252 2.06 -23.44 19.36
N TRP A 253 1.14 -24.23 19.91
CA TRP A 253 -0.16 -23.73 20.37
C TRP A 253 -0.02 -22.64 21.45
N PHE A 254 0.92 -22.81 22.38
CA PHE A 254 1.26 -21.78 23.38
C PHE A 254 1.75 -20.47 22.73
N GLY A 255 2.52 -20.56 21.64
CA GLY A 255 2.94 -19.38 20.88
C GLY A 255 1.77 -18.66 20.21
N ARG A 256 0.73 -19.39 19.79
CA ARG A 256 -0.51 -18.82 19.25
C ARG A 256 -1.38 -18.20 20.34
N PHE A 257 -1.47 -18.85 21.51
CA PHE A 257 -2.16 -18.29 22.67
C PHE A 257 -1.51 -16.97 23.11
N LEU A 258 -0.17 -16.92 23.16
CA LEU A 258 0.55 -15.68 23.47
C LEU A 258 0.34 -14.61 22.39
N ALA A 259 0.29 -15.02 21.11
CA ALA A 259 -0.05 -14.12 20.00
C ALA A 259 -1.47 -13.56 20.07
N LEU A 260 -2.41 -14.28 20.68
CA LEU A 260 -3.77 -13.80 21.00
C LEU A 260 -3.77 -12.94 22.28
N GLY A 261 -2.96 -13.29 23.26
CA GLY A 261 -2.87 -12.62 24.55
C GLY A 261 -2.31 -11.21 24.44
N VAL A 262 -1.33 -10.94 23.57
CA VAL A 262 -0.76 -9.59 23.38
C VAL A 262 -1.79 -8.57 22.88
N PRO A 263 -2.53 -8.80 21.77
CA PRO A 263 -3.59 -7.88 21.34
C PRO A 263 -4.77 -7.86 22.32
N GLY A 264 -5.09 -8.98 22.98
CA GLY A 264 -6.09 -9.00 24.04
C GLY A 264 -5.72 -8.10 25.23
N LEU A 265 -4.47 -8.17 25.69
CA LEU A 265 -3.93 -7.33 26.75
C LEU A 265 -3.82 -5.87 26.31
N ALA A 266 -3.42 -5.61 25.06
CA ALA A 266 -3.41 -4.27 24.51
C ALA A 266 -4.83 -3.68 24.43
N GLY A 267 -5.83 -4.48 24.04
CA GLY A 267 -7.24 -4.11 24.05
C GLY A 267 -7.78 -3.88 25.47
N LEU A 268 -7.33 -4.68 26.44
CA LEU A 268 -7.67 -4.48 27.85
C LEU A 268 -7.06 -3.18 28.40
N LEU A 269 -5.75 -2.99 28.21
CA LEU A 269 -5.04 -1.75 28.58
C LEU A 269 -5.72 -0.54 27.93
N PHE A 270 -6.16 -0.69 26.69
CA PHE A 270 -6.88 0.35 25.97
C PHE A 270 -8.22 0.72 26.64
N MET A 271 -8.96 -0.26 27.16
CA MET A 271 -10.21 -0.04 27.89
C MET A 271 -9.97 0.53 29.31
N THR A 272 -8.86 0.16 29.96
CA THR A 272 -8.59 0.53 31.35
C THR A 272 -7.83 1.84 31.52
N VAL A 273 -7.10 2.32 30.51
CA VAL A 273 -6.26 3.53 30.61
C VAL A 273 -7.03 4.75 30.06
N PRO A 274 -7.48 5.70 30.90
CA PRO A 274 -8.31 6.83 30.47
C PRO A 274 -7.64 7.71 29.41
N THR A 275 -6.31 7.82 29.44
CA THR A 275 -5.53 8.58 28.45
C THR A 275 -5.57 7.95 27.06
N LEU A 276 -5.59 6.62 26.97
CA LEU A 276 -5.76 5.91 25.69
C LEU A 276 -7.19 6.04 25.17
N HIS A 277 -8.15 5.96 26.08
CA HIS A 277 -9.55 6.18 25.75
C HIS A 277 -9.79 7.60 25.21
N THR A 278 -9.28 8.66 25.86
CA THR A 278 -9.39 10.03 25.37
C THR A 278 -8.63 10.27 24.07
N TRP A 279 -7.44 9.68 23.91
CA TRP A 279 -6.71 9.71 22.63
C TRP A 279 -7.52 9.06 21.50
N LEU A 280 -8.17 7.92 21.77
CA LEU A 280 -9.04 7.28 20.80
C LEU A 280 -10.25 8.14 20.54
N LEU A 281 -11.02 8.53 21.55
CA LEU A 281 -12.25 9.29 21.34
C LEU A 281 -11.98 10.61 20.62
N ARG A 282 -10.79 11.22 20.73
CA ARG A 282 -10.46 12.54 20.17
C ARG A 282 -11.48 13.63 20.60
N GLY A 283 -12.13 13.45 21.75
CA GLY A 283 -13.24 14.30 22.19
C GLY A 283 -14.58 14.07 21.44
N GLN A 284 -14.69 13.04 20.60
CA GLN A 284 -15.91 12.68 19.89
C GLN A 284 -16.83 11.80 20.74
N GLY A 285 -18.15 12.03 20.65
CA GLY A 285 -19.16 11.17 21.27
C GLY A 285 -19.27 9.79 20.60
N THR A 286 -19.91 8.84 21.29
CA THR A 286 -20.11 7.45 20.82
C THR A 286 -20.85 7.35 19.47
N GLN A 287 -21.77 8.29 19.20
CA GLN A 287 -22.50 8.37 17.92
C GLN A 287 -21.62 8.82 16.74
N GLN A 288 -20.63 9.69 16.97
CA GLN A 288 -19.66 10.08 15.94
C GLN A 288 -18.66 8.97 15.62
N ILE A 289 -18.40 8.09 16.58
CA ILE A 289 -17.51 6.94 16.39
C ILE A 289 -18.21 5.84 15.61
N SER A 290 -19.46 5.53 15.95
CA SER A 290 -20.27 4.54 15.22
C SER A 290 -20.58 4.97 13.78
N SER A 291 -20.67 6.29 13.52
CA SER A 291 -20.80 6.83 12.16
C SER A 291 -19.47 6.99 11.39
N LEU A 292 -18.34 6.59 11.99
CA LEU A 292 -16.99 6.75 11.45
C LEU A 292 -16.67 8.20 11.03
N SER A 293 -17.05 9.17 11.86
CA SER A 293 -16.95 10.61 11.57
C SER A 293 -17.71 11.01 10.30
N GLY A 294 -18.88 10.43 10.05
CA GLY A 294 -19.72 10.75 8.89
C GLY A 294 -19.40 9.98 7.61
N ARG A 295 -18.28 9.23 7.53
CA ARG A 295 -17.94 8.44 6.32
C ARG A 295 -19.03 7.46 5.90
N THR A 296 -19.77 6.92 6.87
CA THR A 296 -20.88 6.02 6.60
C THR A 296 -22.00 6.66 5.78
N THR A 297 -22.13 7.99 5.74
CA THR A 297 -23.14 8.66 4.92
C THR A 297 -22.76 8.67 3.44
N SER A 298 -21.48 8.87 3.08
CA SER A 298 -21.06 8.68 1.68
C SER A 298 -21.17 7.23 1.27
N TRP A 299 -20.94 6.30 2.20
CA TRP A 299 -21.08 4.88 1.88
C TRP A 299 -22.53 4.49 1.59
N ARG A 300 -23.46 4.95 2.43
CA ARG A 300 -24.90 4.75 2.18
C ARG A 300 -25.33 5.38 0.86
N ALA A 301 -24.92 6.61 0.59
CA ALA A 301 -25.25 7.27 -0.68
C ALA A 301 -24.78 6.47 -1.91
N VAL A 302 -23.62 5.80 -1.87
CA VAL A 302 -23.19 4.93 -2.98
C VAL A 302 -24.00 3.65 -3.08
N VAL A 303 -24.40 3.07 -1.94
CA VAL A 303 -25.13 1.79 -1.90
C VAL A 303 -26.61 1.97 -2.26
N ASP A 304 -27.17 3.12 -1.88
CA ASP A 304 -28.58 3.46 -2.08
C ASP A 304 -28.82 4.12 -3.46
N GLU A 305 -27.76 4.39 -4.23
CA GLU A 305 -27.88 4.93 -5.59
C GLU A 305 -28.42 3.86 -6.55
N ASP A 306 -29.56 4.16 -7.18
CA ASP A 306 -30.16 3.30 -8.21
C ASP A 306 -29.36 3.37 -9.51
N VAL A 307 -28.38 2.48 -9.66
CA VAL A 307 -27.55 2.36 -10.86
C VAL A 307 -28.12 1.33 -11.83
N SER A 308 -27.99 1.60 -13.14
CA SER A 308 -28.30 0.60 -14.17
C SER A 308 -27.41 -0.64 -14.01
N LEU A 309 -27.88 -1.81 -14.44
CA LEU A 309 -27.09 -3.06 -14.37
C LEU A 309 -25.75 -2.94 -15.12
N GLN A 310 -25.73 -2.24 -16.25
CA GLN A 310 -24.50 -1.98 -17.00
C GLN A 310 -23.51 -1.16 -16.16
N THR A 311 -23.98 -0.08 -15.53
CA THR A 311 -23.17 0.77 -14.65
C THR A 311 -22.72 0.03 -13.40
N ALA A 312 -23.56 -0.86 -12.84
CA ALA A 312 -23.17 -1.68 -11.69
C ALA A 312 -22.01 -2.64 -12.02
N ILE A 313 -22.00 -3.21 -13.23
CA ILE A 313 -20.96 -4.17 -13.66
C ILE A 313 -19.66 -3.46 -14.07
N ILE A 314 -19.76 -2.38 -14.85
CA ILE A 314 -18.61 -1.69 -15.50
C ILE A 314 -18.12 -0.48 -14.69
N GLY A 315 -18.97 0.08 -13.82
CA GLY A 315 -18.71 1.28 -13.04
C GLY A 315 -19.07 2.57 -13.77
N HIS A 316 -18.85 3.70 -13.10
CA HIS A 316 -19.05 5.04 -13.66
C HIS A 316 -17.84 5.54 -14.47
N GLY A 317 -16.78 4.75 -14.53
CA GLY A 317 -15.49 5.16 -15.08
C GLY A 317 -14.49 5.56 -14.01
N LEU A 318 -13.23 5.14 -14.20
CA LEU A 318 -12.16 5.44 -13.26
C LEU A 318 -12.01 6.95 -13.11
N GLY A 319 -12.03 7.45 -11.87
CA GLY A 319 -11.76 8.84 -11.57
C GLY A 319 -12.88 9.68 -11.00
N ASN A 320 -14.10 9.16 -11.00
CA ASN A 320 -15.18 9.78 -10.25
C ASN A 320 -15.12 9.38 -8.75
N LYS A 321 -14.12 9.86 -7.99
CA LYS A 321 -13.95 9.51 -6.54
C LYS A 321 -14.84 10.31 -5.57
N ARG A 322 -15.85 10.97 -6.10
CA ARG A 322 -16.65 11.96 -5.37
C ARG A 322 -18.11 11.60 -5.52
N VAL A 323 -18.82 11.64 -4.40
CA VAL A 323 -20.29 11.53 -4.39
C VAL A 323 -20.82 12.91 -4.02
N LEU A 324 -21.77 13.40 -4.82
CA LEU A 324 -22.46 14.64 -4.54
C LEU A 324 -23.59 14.33 -3.55
N LEU A 325 -23.41 14.73 -2.30
CA LEU A 325 -24.46 14.63 -1.29
C LEU A 325 -25.30 15.91 -1.36
N ARG A 326 -26.55 15.80 -1.78
CA ARG A 326 -27.53 16.89 -1.62
C ARG A 326 -28.05 16.88 -0.18
N ARG A 327 -27.66 17.86 0.64
CA ARG A 327 -28.27 18.09 1.96
C ARG A 327 -29.32 19.18 1.83
N GLY A 328 -30.59 18.79 1.68
CA GLY A 328 -31.69 19.75 1.61
C GLY A 328 -31.54 20.75 0.45
N GLU A 329 -32.35 21.80 0.47
CA GLU A 329 -32.48 22.78 -0.60
C GLU A 329 -31.22 23.67 -0.73
N GLY A 330 -30.23 23.20 -1.51
CA GLY A 330 -29.16 24.05 -2.07
C GLY A 330 -27.72 23.73 -1.68
N ASP A 331 -27.43 22.89 -0.67
CA ASP A 331 -26.05 22.57 -0.27
C ASP A 331 -25.58 21.23 -0.86
N ILE A 332 -24.59 21.29 -1.75
CA ILE A 332 -23.97 20.12 -2.40
C ILE A 332 -22.62 19.88 -1.73
N ASP A 333 -22.56 18.93 -0.80
CA ASP A 333 -21.31 18.52 -0.17
C ASP A 333 -20.66 17.40 -1.00
N VAL A 334 -19.39 17.59 -1.36
CA VAL A 334 -18.64 16.66 -2.21
C VAL A 334 -17.76 15.79 -1.33
N MET A 335 -18.25 14.61 -0.96
CA MET A 335 -17.55 13.75 -0.02
C MET A 335 -16.69 12.69 -0.71
N ALA A 336 -15.49 12.45 -0.17
CA ALA A 336 -14.60 11.41 -0.65
C ALA A 336 -15.07 10.01 -0.22
N ILE A 337 -14.93 9.02 -1.11
CA ILE A 337 -15.19 7.61 -0.79
C ILE A 337 -13.94 7.04 -0.10
N ASP A 338 -13.93 7.07 1.22
CA ASP A 338 -12.85 6.55 2.07
C ASP A 338 -13.01 5.03 2.35
N ASN A 339 -13.24 4.24 1.30
CA ASN A 339 -13.30 2.77 1.35
C ASN A 339 -12.84 2.22 -0.01
N SER A 340 -11.84 1.34 -0.02
CA SER A 340 -11.25 0.85 -1.27
C SER A 340 -12.21 -0.01 -2.09
N TRP A 341 -13.03 -0.82 -1.43
CA TRP A 341 -13.97 -1.73 -2.09
C TRP A 341 -15.12 -0.97 -2.72
N LEU A 342 -15.67 -0.02 -1.97
CA LEU A 342 -16.73 0.86 -2.45
C LEU A 342 -16.21 1.81 -3.53
N GLY A 343 -14.99 2.30 -3.40
CA GLY A 343 -14.32 3.08 -4.44
C GLY A 343 -14.14 2.29 -5.73
N LEU A 344 -13.67 1.04 -5.65
CA LEU A 344 -13.54 0.15 -6.80
C LEU A 344 -14.89 -0.10 -7.48
N TYR A 345 -15.93 -0.39 -6.70
CA TYR A 345 -17.30 -0.58 -7.20
C TYR A 345 -17.80 0.67 -7.92
N TRP A 346 -17.66 1.83 -7.30
CA TRP A 346 -18.15 3.09 -7.85
C TRP A 346 -17.41 3.50 -9.12
N GLU A 347 -16.07 3.40 -9.11
CA GLU A 347 -15.21 3.80 -10.23
C GLU A 347 -15.28 2.81 -11.40
N THR A 348 -15.10 1.52 -11.12
CA THR A 348 -14.80 0.49 -12.14
C THR A 348 -15.73 -0.73 -12.07
N GLY A 349 -16.77 -0.65 -11.25
CA GLY A 349 -17.84 -1.64 -11.21
C GLY A 349 -17.47 -2.93 -10.47
N LEU A 350 -18.45 -3.84 -10.42
CA LEU A 350 -18.33 -5.12 -9.73
C LEU A 350 -17.24 -6.02 -10.35
N LEU A 351 -16.95 -5.89 -11.65
CA LEU A 351 -15.90 -6.69 -12.28
C LEU A 351 -14.51 -6.34 -11.73
N ALA A 352 -14.21 -5.05 -11.57
CA ALA A 352 -12.96 -4.62 -10.97
C ALA A 352 -12.83 -5.03 -9.50
N VAL A 353 -13.92 -4.90 -8.73
CA VAL A 353 -13.98 -5.41 -7.35
C VAL A 353 -13.63 -6.89 -7.32
N THR A 354 -14.18 -7.69 -8.24
CA THR A 354 -13.93 -9.13 -8.35
C THR A 354 -12.46 -9.42 -8.69
N ILE A 355 -11.88 -8.74 -9.68
CA ILE A 355 -10.48 -8.92 -10.08
C ILE A 355 -9.55 -8.61 -8.90
N VAL A 356 -9.76 -7.47 -8.21
CA VAL A 356 -8.92 -7.07 -7.07
C VAL A 356 -9.15 -7.98 -5.87
N ALA A 357 -10.36 -8.46 -5.62
CA ALA A 357 -10.66 -9.46 -4.59
C ALA A 357 -9.90 -10.76 -4.84
N ILE A 358 -9.92 -11.28 -6.07
CA ILE A 358 -9.15 -12.46 -6.46
C ILE A 358 -7.65 -12.19 -6.29
N ALA A 359 -7.15 -11.01 -6.67
CA ALA A 359 -5.74 -10.64 -6.49
C ALA A 359 -5.33 -10.65 -5.00
N MET A 360 -6.19 -10.13 -4.12
CA MET A 360 -6.01 -10.15 -2.66
C MET A 360 -6.00 -11.59 -2.11
N ILE A 361 -6.92 -12.44 -2.57
CA ILE A 361 -6.98 -13.86 -2.17
C ILE A 361 -5.71 -14.60 -2.62
N VAL A 362 -5.28 -14.39 -3.86
CA VAL A 362 -4.06 -14.99 -4.41
C VAL A 362 -2.82 -14.51 -3.64
N ALA A 363 -2.76 -13.23 -3.26
CA ALA A 363 -1.70 -12.72 -2.40
C ALA A 363 -1.68 -13.41 -1.03
N TRP A 364 -2.85 -13.64 -0.42
CA TRP A 364 -2.97 -14.40 0.84
C TRP A 364 -2.52 -15.85 0.68
N ILE A 365 -2.88 -16.50 -0.43
CA ILE A 365 -2.40 -17.86 -0.75
C ILE A 365 -0.87 -17.88 -0.84
N SER A 366 -0.25 -16.88 -1.47
CA SER A 366 1.22 -16.76 -1.52
C SER A 366 1.82 -16.63 -0.12
N VAL A 367 1.24 -15.79 0.75
CA VAL A 367 1.66 -15.65 2.17
C VAL A 367 1.53 -16.97 2.93
N LEU A 368 0.40 -17.66 2.80
CA LEU A 368 0.16 -18.92 3.51
C LEU A 368 1.13 -20.02 3.08
N ARG A 369 1.53 -20.02 1.81
CA ARG A 369 2.47 -20.97 1.20
C ARG A 369 3.95 -20.60 1.37
N ALA A 370 4.28 -19.44 1.94
CA ALA A 370 5.66 -19.04 2.15
C ALA A 370 6.37 -20.00 3.14
N PRO A 371 7.50 -20.63 2.75
CA PRO A 371 8.19 -21.61 3.58
C PRO A 371 8.95 -20.98 4.76
N THR A 372 9.51 -19.78 4.59
CA THR A 372 10.38 -19.16 5.58
C THR A 372 9.55 -18.34 6.57
N PRO A 373 9.63 -18.59 7.89
CA PRO A 373 8.72 -17.97 8.86
C PRO A 373 8.85 -16.45 8.92
N TYR A 374 10.06 -15.90 8.77
CA TYR A 374 10.28 -14.44 8.75
C TYR A 374 9.60 -13.78 7.54
N VAL A 375 9.77 -14.34 6.34
CA VAL A 375 9.14 -13.80 5.12
C VAL A 375 7.62 -13.91 5.21
N LYS A 376 7.12 -15.06 5.68
CA LYS A 376 5.70 -15.27 5.96
C LYS A 376 5.14 -14.25 6.95
N ALA A 377 5.88 -13.94 8.03
CA ALA A 377 5.51 -12.92 9.01
C ALA A 377 5.35 -11.55 8.35
N CYS A 378 6.36 -11.11 7.59
CA CYS A 378 6.36 -9.82 6.92
C CYS A 378 5.25 -9.73 5.87
N GLY A 379 5.03 -10.79 5.09
CA GLY A 379 3.93 -10.87 4.12
C GLY A 379 2.56 -10.76 4.79
N ALA A 380 2.35 -11.51 5.87
CA ALA A 380 1.11 -11.47 6.66
C ALA A 380 0.88 -10.12 7.34
N LEU A 381 1.93 -9.47 7.83
CA LEU A 381 1.87 -8.12 8.40
C LEU A 381 1.39 -7.10 7.36
N LEU A 382 2.07 -7.05 6.21
CA LEU A 382 1.75 -6.09 5.14
C LEU A 382 0.34 -6.34 4.59
N LEU A 383 0.00 -7.60 4.29
CA LEU A 383 -1.30 -7.94 3.72
C LEU A 383 -2.44 -7.83 4.73
N GLY A 384 -2.18 -8.13 6.00
CA GLY A 384 -3.11 -7.90 7.10
C GLY A 384 -3.38 -6.40 7.30
N TYR A 385 -2.32 -5.57 7.28
CA TYR A 385 -2.47 -4.12 7.30
C TYR A 385 -3.35 -3.64 6.14
N VAL A 386 -3.05 -4.05 4.89
CA VAL A 386 -3.83 -3.68 3.71
C VAL A 386 -5.29 -4.14 3.83
N THR A 387 -5.54 -5.36 4.30
CA THR A 387 -6.89 -5.91 4.48
C THR A 387 -7.70 -5.02 5.43
N ALA A 388 -7.16 -4.69 6.60
CA ALA A 388 -7.84 -3.84 7.58
C ALA A 388 -7.98 -2.38 7.11
N ALA A 389 -6.93 -1.80 6.51
CA ALA A 389 -6.93 -0.43 6.04
C ALA A 389 -7.90 -0.21 4.86
N SER A 390 -8.04 -1.20 3.96
CA SER A 390 -8.90 -1.12 2.77
C SER A 390 -10.37 -0.84 3.07
N LEU A 391 -10.84 -1.16 4.28
CA LEU A 391 -12.22 -0.91 4.72
C LEU A 391 -12.48 0.56 5.06
N ASN A 392 -11.45 1.33 5.38
CA ASN A 392 -11.57 2.71 5.88
C ASN A 392 -10.68 3.71 5.12
N GLU A 393 -9.96 3.24 4.11
CA GLU A 393 -9.08 4.02 3.27
C GLU A 393 -9.22 3.55 1.81
N SER A 394 -9.12 4.48 0.88
CA SER A 394 -9.05 4.21 -0.56
C SER A 394 -7.60 4.07 -1.01
N GLY A 395 -7.36 3.18 -1.97
CA GLY A 395 -6.03 3.02 -2.57
C GLY A 395 -5.81 1.75 -3.38
N LEU A 396 -6.66 0.72 -3.27
CA LEU A 396 -6.48 -0.52 -4.04
C LEU A 396 -6.70 -0.35 -5.56
N SER A 397 -7.43 0.68 -5.99
CA SER A 397 -7.75 0.96 -7.40
C SER A 397 -6.64 1.71 -8.16
N ASP A 398 -5.71 2.34 -7.46
CA ASP A 398 -4.70 3.23 -8.03
C ASP A 398 -3.29 2.84 -7.59
N LEU A 399 -2.27 3.51 -8.16
CA LEU A 399 -0.92 3.47 -7.63
C LEU A 399 -0.85 4.18 -6.27
N SER A 400 -1.09 3.42 -5.19
CA SER A 400 -1.03 3.84 -3.81
C SER A 400 -0.07 2.98 -2.99
N SER A 401 0.24 3.42 -1.77
CA SER A 401 1.02 2.65 -0.80
C SER A 401 0.38 1.31 -0.48
N MET A 402 -0.95 1.22 -0.35
CA MET A 402 -1.66 -0.05 -0.11
C MET A 402 -1.47 -1.06 -1.24
N THR A 403 -1.60 -0.63 -2.50
CA THR A 403 -1.34 -1.48 -3.67
C THR A 403 0.12 -1.94 -3.68
N LEU A 404 1.06 -1.05 -3.34
CA LEU A 404 2.47 -1.40 -3.23
C LEU A 404 2.72 -2.42 -2.11
N HIS A 405 2.14 -2.25 -0.92
CA HIS A 405 2.27 -3.19 0.19
C HIS A 405 1.73 -4.58 -0.15
N LEU A 406 0.58 -4.63 -0.83
CA LEU A 406 -0.01 -5.88 -1.33
C LEU A 406 0.93 -6.56 -2.33
N LEU A 407 1.42 -5.82 -3.32
CA LEU A 407 2.33 -6.36 -4.34
C LEU A 407 3.67 -6.81 -3.75
N VAL A 408 4.21 -6.06 -2.78
CA VAL A 408 5.42 -6.43 -2.03
C VAL A 408 5.18 -7.71 -1.24
N ALA A 409 4.06 -7.82 -0.52
CA ALA A 409 3.72 -9.00 0.27
C ALA A 409 3.61 -10.26 -0.61
N ALA A 410 2.93 -10.15 -1.75
CA ALA A 410 2.83 -11.24 -2.72
C ALA A 410 4.21 -11.61 -3.28
N ALA A 411 5.00 -10.60 -3.70
CA ALA A 411 6.26 -10.84 -4.37
C ALA A 411 7.34 -11.43 -3.44
N ILE A 412 7.46 -10.99 -2.18
CA ILE A 412 8.39 -11.60 -1.22
C ILE A 412 8.02 -13.06 -0.91
N CYS A 413 6.72 -13.37 -0.83
CA CYS A 413 6.27 -14.72 -0.49
C CYS A 413 6.41 -15.67 -1.68
N ASP A 414 6.11 -15.21 -2.89
CA ASP A 414 6.31 -15.99 -4.11
C ASP A 414 7.80 -16.21 -4.40
N SER A 415 8.66 -15.22 -4.15
CA SER A 415 10.09 -15.42 -4.33
C SER A 415 10.70 -16.38 -3.30
N ASP A 416 10.20 -16.36 -2.07
CA ASP A 416 10.60 -17.31 -1.02
C ASP A 416 10.23 -18.76 -1.39
N ARG A 417 9.08 -18.96 -2.05
CA ARG A 417 8.66 -20.28 -2.57
C ARG A 417 9.55 -20.79 -3.70
N LEU A 418 10.07 -19.87 -4.52
CA LEU A 418 10.89 -20.21 -5.68
C LEU A 418 12.37 -20.37 -5.34
N ARG A 419 12.79 -19.98 -4.14
CA ARG A 419 14.19 -20.10 -3.72
C ARG A 419 14.63 -21.57 -3.73
N PRO A 420 15.69 -21.94 -4.49
CA PRO A 420 16.23 -23.28 -4.44
C PRO A 420 16.63 -23.60 -3.00
N ARG A 421 16.01 -24.62 -2.43
CA ARG A 421 16.41 -25.09 -1.11
C ARG A 421 17.72 -25.85 -1.28
N PRO A 422 18.76 -25.56 -0.48
CA PRO A 422 19.93 -26.44 -0.47
C PRO A 422 19.40 -27.84 -0.19
N LYS A 423 19.66 -28.78 -1.12
CA LYS A 423 19.38 -30.18 -0.86
C LYS A 423 20.06 -30.50 0.49
N PRO A 424 19.38 -31.19 1.41
CA PRO A 424 20.06 -31.73 2.59
C PRO A 424 21.35 -32.35 2.08
N HIS A 425 22.51 -31.91 2.59
CA HIS A 425 23.75 -32.55 2.21
C HIS A 425 23.53 -34.03 2.47
N ASP A 426 23.56 -34.84 1.40
CA ASP A 426 23.58 -36.28 1.57
C ASP A 426 24.66 -36.54 2.63
N PRO A 427 24.31 -37.23 3.73
CA PRO A 427 25.24 -37.43 4.82
C PRO A 427 26.52 -37.91 4.18
N LYS A 428 27.60 -37.12 4.32
CA LYS A 428 28.88 -37.37 3.68
C LYS A 428 29.12 -38.86 3.87
N PRO A 429 29.17 -39.68 2.78
CA PRO A 429 29.21 -41.12 2.92
C PRO A 429 30.32 -41.42 3.93
N PRO A 430 30.06 -42.26 4.95
CA PRO A 430 31.02 -42.51 6.01
C PRO A 430 32.36 -42.73 5.34
N PRO A 431 33.44 -42.07 5.81
CA PRO A 431 34.74 -42.14 5.16
C PRO A 431 34.98 -43.61 4.85
N ARG A 432 35.02 -43.93 3.55
CA ARG A 432 35.21 -45.30 3.11
C ARG A 432 36.51 -45.69 3.76
N PHE A 433 36.45 -46.54 4.78
CA PHE A 433 37.63 -47.16 5.35
C PHE A 433 38.20 -47.96 4.20
N LEU A 434 39.10 -47.33 3.44
CA LEU A 434 39.96 -48.05 2.55
C LEU A 434 40.72 -49.00 3.48
N PRO A 435 40.64 -50.32 3.28
CA PRO A 435 41.50 -51.23 4.00
C PRO A 435 42.92 -50.69 3.79
N THR A 436 43.57 -50.31 4.88
CA THR A 436 45.01 -50.10 4.91
C THR A 436 45.61 -51.44 4.52
N PHE A 437 45.85 -51.62 3.23
CA PHE A 437 46.67 -52.73 2.78
C PHE A 437 48.00 -52.58 3.50
N PRO A 438 48.45 -53.60 4.25
CA PRO A 438 49.78 -53.56 4.85
C PRO A 438 50.76 -53.28 3.72
N THR A 439 51.45 -52.16 3.83
CA THR A 439 52.55 -51.80 2.94
C THR A 439 53.58 -52.91 3.08
N THR A 440 53.62 -53.82 2.10
CA THR A 440 54.68 -54.81 1.99
C THR A 440 56.00 -54.03 1.93
N PRO A 441 57.01 -54.38 2.73
CA PRO A 441 58.30 -53.72 2.66
C PRO A 441 58.87 -53.80 1.24
N PRO A 442 59.56 -52.74 0.77
CA PRO A 442 60.12 -52.70 -0.59
C PRO A 442 61.17 -53.81 -0.74
N SER A 443 60.85 -54.82 -1.56
CA SER A 443 61.84 -55.80 -2.02
C SER A 443 62.74 -55.13 -3.05
N THR A 444 63.96 -54.83 -2.65
CA THR A 444 65.08 -54.46 -3.52
C THR A 444 65.45 -55.62 -4.43
N THR A 445 64.98 -55.62 -5.69
CA THR A 445 65.67 -56.28 -6.81
C THR A 445 65.23 -55.69 -8.15
N PRO A 446 66.17 -55.31 -9.04
CA PRO A 446 65.86 -54.88 -10.40
C PRO A 446 65.79 -56.09 -11.35
N PRO A 447 64.95 -56.00 -12.39
CA PRO A 447 65.43 -56.37 -13.72
C PRO A 447 65.02 -55.31 -14.75
N SER A 448 65.97 -54.78 -15.52
CA SER A 448 66.37 -55.31 -16.83
C SER A 448 65.27 -55.14 -17.89
N ALA A 449 65.55 -54.21 -18.79
CA ALA A 449 64.76 -53.88 -19.96
C ALA A 449 64.47 -55.06 -20.88
N THR A 450 63.29 -55.08 -21.51
CA THR A 450 63.20 -55.45 -22.94
C THR A 450 61.94 -54.85 -23.59
N ARG A 451 62.16 -54.14 -24.70
CA ARG A 451 61.19 -53.82 -25.75
C ARG A 451 60.38 -55.06 -26.15
N SER A 452 59.09 -54.89 -26.44
CA SER A 452 58.55 -55.42 -27.70
C SER A 452 57.26 -54.72 -28.11
N SER A 453 57.31 -54.22 -29.34
CA SER A 453 56.22 -53.83 -30.22
C SER A 453 55.29 -55.00 -30.54
N ALA A 454 53.97 -54.81 -30.49
CA ALA A 454 53.02 -55.62 -31.28
C ALA A 454 51.68 -54.90 -31.49
N THR A 455 51.54 -54.45 -32.73
CA THR A 455 50.37 -54.19 -33.57
C THR A 455 49.20 -55.15 -33.34
N ARG A 456 47.94 -54.66 -33.33
CA ARG A 456 46.76 -55.32 -33.97
C ARG A 456 45.48 -54.45 -33.93
N PRO A 457 44.40 -54.78 -34.69
CA PRO A 457 44.04 -54.00 -35.87
C PRO A 457 42.59 -53.47 -35.85
N SER A 458 42.28 -52.74 -36.92
CA SER A 458 40.97 -52.28 -37.39
C SER A 458 40.00 -53.43 -37.78
N ALA A 459 38.71 -53.14 -37.63
CA ALA A 459 37.56 -53.49 -38.48
C ALA A 459 36.39 -54.31 -37.86
N ALA A 460 35.20 -53.75 -38.13
CA ALA A 460 33.78 -54.08 -37.89
C ALA A 460 33.35 -55.51 -38.37
N PRO A 461 32.06 -56.00 -38.27
CA PRO A 461 30.79 -55.25 -38.34
C PRO A 461 29.55 -55.74 -37.54
N ALA A 462 28.54 -54.87 -37.59
CA ALA A 462 27.08 -55.00 -37.53
C ALA A 462 26.39 -56.32 -37.10
N GLY A 463 25.37 -56.18 -36.24
CA GLY A 463 24.27 -57.15 -36.05
C GLY A 463 23.28 -56.71 -34.96
N PRO A 464 21.95 -56.68 -35.21
CA PRO A 464 20.96 -55.98 -34.38
C PRO A 464 20.33 -56.89 -33.32
N ARG A 465 19.97 -56.34 -32.15
CA ARG A 465 19.01 -56.97 -31.21
C ARG A 465 18.13 -55.90 -30.55
N ASP A 466 16.88 -55.88 -31.02
CA ASP A 466 15.65 -55.99 -30.24
C ASP A 466 15.48 -55.03 -29.06
N ALA A 467 14.84 -53.90 -29.36
CA ALA A 467 14.19 -53.04 -28.38
C ALA A 467 12.80 -53.59 -28.04
N GLU A 468 12.61 -53.90 -26.76
CA GLU A 468 11.34 -54.28 -26.15
C GLU A 468 10.51 -53.01 -25.86
N PRO A 469 9.22 -52.94 -26.27
CA PRO A 469 8.38 -51.76 -26.03
C PRO A 469 7.65 -51.86 -24.67
N PRO A 470 7.42 -50.72 -23.96
CA PRO A 470 6.48 -50.67 -22.86
C PRO A 470 5.02 -50.61 -23.36
N PRO A 471 4.05 -51.09 -22.56
CA PRO A 471 2.67 -51.30 -23.01
C PRO A 471 1.88 -49.99 -23.14
N ALA A 472 1.01 -49.99 -24.15
CA ALA A 472 -0.09 -49.07 -24.33
C ALA A 472 -1.21 -49.40 -23.34
N ASP A 473 -1.82 -48.37 -22.76
CA ASP A 473 -3.17 -48.45 -22.21
C ASP A 473 -4.00 -47.29 -22.75
N ASP A 474 -5.22 -47.68 -23.12
CA ASP A 474 -6.25 -46.98 -23.84
C ASP A 474 -6.80 -45.73 -23.13
N ASN A 475 -7.02 -44.66 -23.90
CA ASN A 475 -8.34 -44.02 -24.00
C ASN A 475 -8.32 -42.86 -24.99
N ALA A 476 -8.79 -43.15 -26.20
CA ALA A 476 -9.33 -42.14 -27.11
C ALA A 476 -10.82 -42.46 -27.30
N THR A 477 -11.69 -41.51 -26.94
CA THR A 477 -13.02 -41.42 -27.55
C THR A 477 -13.16 -40.00 -28.09
N ALA A 478 -13.07 -39.94 -29.41
CA ALA A 478 -13.17 -38.78 -30.27
C ALA A 478 -14.60 -38.30 -30.42
N TRP A 479 -14.84 -36.99 -30.55
CA TRP A 479 -15.93 -36.42 -31.36
C TRP A 479 -15.55 -35.00 -31.84
N PHE A 480 -15.15 -34.89 -33.11
CA PHE A 480 -15.29 -33.70 -33.96
C PHE A 480 -15.51 -34.20 -35.39
N PRO A 481 -16.48 -33.65 -36.14
CA PRO A 481 -16.44 -33.69 -37.59
C PRO A 481 -16.01 -32.34 -38.16
N ALA A 482 -15.13 -32.41 -39.15
CA ALA A 482 -14.80 -31.33 -40.07
C ALA A 482 -15.80 -31.31 -41.23
N THR A 483 -16.22 -30.13 -41.68
CA THR A 483 -16.67 -29.90 -43.07
C THR A 483 -16.47 -28.45 -43.49
N SER A 484 -15.66 -28.28 -44.54
CA SER A 484 -15.76 -27.38 -45.70
C SER A 484 -15.86 -25.85 -45.54
N ASP A 485 -14.82 -25.16 -46.00
CA ASP A 485 -14.85 -23.83 -46.64
C ASP A 485 -15.81 -23.79 -47.85
N PRO A 486 -16.41 -22.63 -48.16
CA PRO A 486 -15.94 -21.89 -49.34
C PRO A 486 -15.95 -20.35 -49.22
N THR A 487 -14.88 -19.74 -49.75
CA THR A 487 -14.71 -18.45 -50.47
C THR A 487 -15.57 -17.19 -50.17
N PRO A 488 -14.95 -15.98 -50.19
CA PRO A 488 -15.61 -14.71 -49.88
C PRO A 488 -16.17 -13.99 -51.13
N PRO A 489 -17.17 -13.10 -50.98
CA PRO A 489 -17.47 -12.11 -52.00
C PRO A 489 -16.86 -10.73 -51.69
N SER A 490 -16.29 -10.14 -52.73
CA SER A 490 -15.84 -8.75 -52.84
C SER A 490 -17.01 -7.76 -53.02
N PRO A 491 -16.77 -6.43 -52.90
CA PRO A 491 -17.78 -5.43 -52.59
C PRO A 491 -18.50 -4.87 -53.83
N SER A 492 -19.76 -4.46 -53.66
CA SER A 492 -20.49 -3.64 -54.62
C SER A 492 -21.28 -2.53 -53.91
N HIS A 493 -20.92 -1.28 -54.21
CA HIS A 493 -21.86 -0.15 -54.36
C HIS A 493 -22.64 -0.37 -55.67
N PRO A 494 -23.86 0.18 -55.93
CA PRO A 494 -24.24 1.58 -55.68
C PRO A 494 -25.73 1.86 -55.36
N SER A 495 -26.07 3.16 -55.27
CA SER A 495 -27.35 3.81 -55.66
C SER A 495 -28.37 4.20 -54.58
N SER A 496 -28.38 5.51 -54.31
CA SER A 496 -29.55 6.36 -53.97
C SER A 496 -30.50 6.46 -55.20
N PRO A 497 -31.84 6.61 -55.07
CA PRO A 497 -32.51 7.93 -54.98
C PRO A 497 -33.81 7.98 -54.14
N PHE A 498 -34.38 9.18 -54.03
CA PHE A 498 -35.62 9.68 -53.36
C PHE A 498 -35.31 10.57 -52.15
N ALA A 499 -35.29 11.91 -52.21
CA ALA A 499 -36.27 12.90 -52.72
C ALA A 499 -37.59 12.88 -51.94
N GLY A 500 -37.85 13.96 -51.17
CA GLY A 500 -39.18 14.30 -50.66
C GLY A 500 -39.20 14.92 -49.25
N ASP A 501 -39.32 16.25 -49.23
CA ASP A 501 -40.15 17.07 -48.32
C ASP A 501 -39.65 17.44 -46.91
N GLU A 502 -39.15 18.68 -46.83
CA GLU A 502 -39.19 19.58 -45.66
C GLU A 502 -40.63 19.89 -45.22
N PRO A 503 -40.82 20.15 -43.92
CA PRO A 503 -41.51 21.39 -43.53
C PRO A 503 -40.70 22.21 -42.50
N PRO A 504 -40.96 23.52 -42.41
CA PRO A 504 -40.08 24.47 -41.74
C PRO A 504 -40.29 24.44 -40.23
N SER A 505 -39.19 24.36 -39.47
CA SER A 505 -39.21 24.60 -38.03
C SER A 505 -38.33 25.81 -37.71
N ASP A 506 -39.02 26.86 -37.29
CA ASP A 506 -38.51 28.13 -36.76
C ASP A 506 -37.32 27.93 -35.79
N GLN A 507 -36.14 28.42 -36.17
CA GLN A 507 -35.04 28.65 -35.23
C GLN A 507 -35.00 30.13 -34.82
N PRO A 508 -35.07 30.45 -33.52
CA PRO A 508 -34.84 31.80 -33.04
C PRO A 508 -33.34 32.15 -33.13
N ALA A 509 -33.08 33.40 -33.50
CA ALA A 509 -31.77 33.99 -33.74
C ALA A 509 -30.77 33.78 -32.58
N PRO A 510 -29.47 33.56 -32.88
CA PRO A 510 -28.43 33.55 -31.86
C PRO A 510 -28.13 34.97 -31.36
N SER A 511 -28.27 35.15 -30.05
CA SER A 511 -27.84 36.34 -29.31
C SER A 511 -26.32 36.59 -29.47
N PRO A 512 -25.86 37.86 -29.49
CA PRO A 512 -24.48 38.18 -29.79
C PRO A 512 -23.54 37.87 -28.62
N THR A 513 -22.48 37.11 -28.91
CA THR A 513 -21.33 36.87 -28.02
C THR A 513 -20.55 38.17 -27.79
N PRO A 514 -20.21 38.54 -26.54
CA PRO A 514 -19.33 39.67 -26.29
C PRO A 514 -17.88 39.33 -26.63
N ARG A 515 -17.24 40.25 -27.36
CA ARG A 515 -15.81 40.24 -27.71
C ARG A 515 -14.95 40.22 -26.44
N GLN A 516 -14.07 39.22 -26.31
CA GLN A 516 -12.89 39.30 -25.45
C GLN A 516 -11.75 40.00 -26.22
N PRO A 517 -11.08 41.01 -25.63
CA PRO A 517 -9.81 41.49 -26.16
C PRO A 517 -8.69 40.51 -25.80
N ALA A 518 -7.92 40.13 -26.82
CA ALA A 518 -6.60 39.54 -26.66
C ALA A 518 -5.61 40.64 -26.25
N ASP A 519 -4.77 40.36 -25.25
CA ASP A 519 -3.35 40.73 -25.16
C ASP A 519 -2.86 40.56 -23.71
N GLU A 520 -2.16 39.47 -23.41
CA GLU A 520 -1.24 39.40 -22.25
C GLU A 520 -0.10 38.38 -22.52
N PRO A 521 1.18 38.77 -22.39
CA PRO A 521 2.33 37.89 -22.57
C PRO A 521 2.71 37.13 -21.27
N PRO A 522 3.48 36.03 -21.35
CA PRO A 522 3.73 35.16 -20.20
C PRO A 522 4.80 35.76 -19.30
N THR A 523 4.42 36.17 -18.08
CA THR A 523 5.38 36.56 -17.04
C THR A 523 5.83 35.34 -16.24
N ALA A 524 7.13 35.06 -16.30
CA ALA A 524 7.83 34.14 -15.42
C ALA A 524 7.87 34.70 -13.98
N TRP A 525 7.53 33.87 -13.00
CA TRP A 525 7.62 34.23 -11.58
C TRP A 525 8.82 33.53 -10.93
N PHE A 526 9.86 34.31 -10.66
CA PHE A 526 10.83 34.09 -9.57
C PHE A 526 10.72 35.29 -8.62
N PRO A 527 10.69 35.12 -7.29
CA PRO A 527 10.86 36.25 -6.39
C PRO A 527 12.36 36.44 -6.11
N ALA A 528 12.90 37.54 -6.62
CA ALA A 528 14.14 38.13 -6.12
C ALA A 528 13.82 38.94 -4.86
N ILE A 529 14.74 38.84 -3.90
CA ILE A 529 14.78 39.54 -2.63
C ILE A 529 15.22 40.98 -2.91
N GLU A 530 14.48 41.99 -2.46
CA GLU A 530 15.02 43.35 -2.31
C GLU A 530 14.35 44.14 -1.18
N ALA A 531 15.18 44.98 -0.56
CA ALA A 531 15.02 45.62 0.74
C ALA A 531 14.10 46.85 0.74
N PRO A 532 13.59 47.28 1.91
CA PRO A 532 12.73 48.46 2.00
C PRO A 532 13.55 49.75 2.15
N THR A 533 13.18 50.78 1.37
CA THR A 533 13.55 52.19 1.60
C THR A 533 12.27 52.97 1.89
N ASP A 534 12.36 53.82 2.91
CA ASP A 534 11.29 54.58 3.57
C ASP A 534 10.56 55.63 2.71
N GLN A 535 9.29 55.89 3.04
CA GLN A 535 8.76 57.26 3.24
C GLN A 535 7.43 57.29 4.03
N HIS A 536 7.44 58.14 5.07
CA HIS A 536 6.40 58.57 6.03
C HIS A 536 5.23 59.38 5.38
N PRO A 537 4.14 59.80 6.08
CA PRO A 537 4.02 60.32 7.47
C PRO A 537 2.76 59.76 8.22
N SER A 538 2.37 60.03 9.46
CA SER A 538 2.76 60.82 10.63
C SER A 538 1.79 60.39 11.74
N ASN A 539 2.23 60.16 12.98
CA ASN A 539 1.44 60.51 14.17
C ASN A 539 2.32 60.51 15.42
N THR A 540 2.31 61.68 16.07
CA THR A 540 3.02 62.10 17.27
C THR A 540 2.33 61.62 18.55
N HIS A 541 3.10 61.09 19.52
CA HIS A 541 3.25 61.59 20.90
C HIS A 541 4.06 60.60 21.79
N PRO A 542 4.64 61.05 22.93
CA PRO A 542 6.03 60.75 23.28
C PRO A 542 6.22 59.72 24.42
N ALA A 543 7.49 59.35 24.55
CA ALA A 543 8.13 58.40 25.49
C ALA A 543 7.92 58.70 27.00
N PRO A 544 8.41 57.80 27.87
CA PRO A 544 9.75 58.06 28.40
C PRO A 544 10.70 56.85 28.41
N ALA A 545 11.98 57.21 28.39
CA ALA A 545 13.17 56.38 28.26
C ALA A 545 13.52 55.59 29.52
N THR A 546 14.14 54.42 29.33
CA THR A 546 15.14 53.87 30.25
C THR A 546 16.13 53.03 29.45
N ASP A 547 17.41 53.31 29.64
CA ASP A 547 18.56 52.47 29.30
C ASP A 547 19.77 53.07 30.04
N PRO A 548 20.91 52.38 30.18
CA PRO A 548 21.11 51.08 30.83
C PRO A 548 22.33 51.14 31.80
N HIS A 549 22.62 50.08 32.57
CA HIS A 549 23.98 49.49 32.65
C HIS A 549 24.14 48.39 33.72
N ASN A 550 24.69 47.27 33.25
CA ASN A 550 25.82 46.48 33.76
C ASN A 550 25.90 45.95 35.21
N ALA A 551 26.11 44.62 35.22
CA ALA A 551 27.18 43.87 35.89
C ALA A 551 27.07 43.56 37.40
N ALA A 552 27.22 42.26 37.68
CA ALA A 552 27.35 41.51 38.94
C ALA A 552 28.57 41.96 39.81
N PRO A 553 28.89 41.37 41.00
CA PRO A 553 28.33 40.19 41.72
C PRO A 553 28.12 40.35 43.26
N ASP A 554 27.61 39.28 43.90
CA ASP A 554 27.63 38.76 45.32
C ASP A 554 28.41 39.52 46.45
N PRO A 555 28.20 39.29 47.79
CA PRO A 555 27.65 38.09 48.48
C PRO A 555 26.80 38.34 49.78
N ASP A 556 26.44 37.22 50.45
CA ASP A 556 26.19 37.02 51.89
C ASP A 556 24.97 37.65 52.60
N SER A 557 24.05 36.81 53.11
CA SER A 557 24.05 36.37 54.52
C SER A 557 22.67 35.87 55.04
N ALA A 558 22.77 34.82 55.86
CA ALA A 558 21.96 34.49 57.03
C ALA A 558 20.51 33.93 56.88
N ALA A 559 20.46 32.63 57.18
CA ALA A 559 19.39 31.77 57.69
C ALA A 559 18.61 32.32 58.93
N PRO A 560 17.77 31.54 59.65
CA PRO A 560 16.70 30.60 59.27
C PRO A 560 15.38 30.80 60.09
N ASP A 561 14.44 29.86 59.90
CA ASP A 561 13.67 29.18 60.97
C ASP A 561 12.26 29.71 61.40
N PRO A 562 11.40 28.87 62.03
CA PRO A 562 10.22 28.29 61.38
C PRO A 562 8.94 28.34 62.26
N ASP A 563 7.99 27.45 61.97
CA ASP A 563 7.05 26.78 62.89
C ASP A 563 5.54 27.07 62.87
N SER A 564 4.85 25.93 63.03
CA SER A 564 3.55 25.66 63.64
C SER A 564 2.30 25.82 62.74
N ALA A 565 1.63 24.74 62.31
CA ALA A 565 0.90 23.66 63.02
C ALA A 565 -0.62 23.94 63.05
N ALA A 566 -1.35 23.21 62.19
CA ALA A 566 -2.53 22.33 62.42
C ALA A 566 -3.50 22.57 63.63
N PRO A 567 -4.65 21.86 63.73
CA PRO A 567 -5.73 21.57 62.77
C PRO A 567 -7.18 21.60 63.39
N GLY A 568 -8.22 21.43 62.54
CA GLY A 568 -9.50 20.74 62.86
C GLY A 568 -10.70 21.57 63.38
N PRO A 569 -11.89 20.96 63.63
CA PRO A 569 -12.80 20.39 62.62
C PRO A 569 -14.32 20.69 62.86
N ASP A 570 -15.16 20.15 61.96
CA ASP A 570 -16.55 19.63 62.13
C ASP A 570 -17.84 20.50 62.13
N CYS A 571 -18.82 19.93 61.39
CA CYS A 571 -20.27 19.80 61.64
C CYS A 571 -21.35 20.71 60.97
N ALA A 572 -22.30 19.99 60.33
CA ALA A 572 -23.77 20.12 60.32
C ALA A 572 -24.52 21.05 59.32
N ALA A 573 -25.05 20.43 58.24
CA ALA A 573 -26.46 20.22 57.82
C ALA A 573 -27.57 21.34 57.97
N PRO A 574 -28.79 21.18 57.42
CA PRO A 574 -29.28 21.86 56.21
C PRO A 574 -30.57 22.71 56.42
N GLY A 575 -30.94 23.53 55.42
CA GLY A 575 -32.22 24.27 55.39
C GLY A 575 -32.80 24.34 53.97
N PRO A 576 -34.12 24.12 53.78
CA PRO A 576 -34.80 24.19 52.49
C PRO A 576 -35.45 25.56 52.27
N ASP A 577 -35.55 26.03 51.02
CA ASP A 577 -36.64 26.89 50.52
C ASP A 577 -36.46 27.12 48.99
N ASP A 578 -37.49 26.72 48.22
CA ASP A 578 -37.78 27.08 46.83
C ASP A 578 -38.21 28.58 46.74
N PRO A 579 -38.27 29.30 45.58
CA PRO A 579 -38.79 28.81 44.30
C PRO A 579 -38.23 29.41 42.96
N ASN A 580 -38.44 28.67 41.87
CA ASN A 580 -38.63 29.07 40.44
C ASN A 580 -37.85 30.24 39.79
N PRO A 581 -37.20 29.99 38.63
CA PRO A 581 -37.03 30.97 37.55
C PRO A 581 -38.02 30.78 36.39
N PRO A 582 -38.23 31.81 35.54
CA PRO A 582 -39.40 31.95 34.66
C PRO A 582 -39.36 31.11 33.39
N ARG A 583 -40.56 30.76 32.91
CA ARG A 583 -40.85 30.17 31.59
C ARG A 583 -40.62 31.19 30.47
N ASP A 584 -39.83 30.82 29.48
CA ASP A 584 -39.87 31.41 28.13
C ASP A 584 -41.11 30.88 27.38
N PRO A 585 -41.87 31.74 26.68
CA PRO A 585 -42.86 31.33 25.70
C PRO A 585 -42.22 31.23 24.31
N ASP A 586 -42.70 30.28 23.51
CA ASP A 586 -42.47 30.07 22.07
C ASP A 586 -41.70 28.80 21.71
N GLU A 587 -42.37 27.65 21.88
CA GLU A 587 -42.05 26.45 21.12
C GLU A 587 -43.35 25.84 20.55
N PRO A 588 -43.53 25.75 19.23
CA PRO A 588 -44.74 25.22 18.63
C PRO A 588 -44.82 23.70 18.77
N SER A 589 -45.93 23.25 19.34
CA SER A 589 -46.32 21.87 19.58
C SER A 589 -46.41 21.05 18.28
N ALA A 590 -45.48 20.11 18.08
CA ALA A 590 -45.63 19.01 17.14
C ALA A 590 -46.40 17.85 17.82
N SER A 591 -47.65 17.68 17.41
CA SER A 591 -48.52 16.57 17.78
C SER A 591 -47.90 15.23 17.36
N ARG A 592 -47.57 14.38 18.34
CA ARG A 592 -47.30 12.96 18.13
C ARG A 592 -48.62 12.24 17.87
N GLU A 593 -48.81 11.75 16.64
CA GLU A 593 -49.79 10.68 16.38
C GLU A 593 -49.28 9.34 16.96
N PRO A 594 -50.16 8.52 17.55
CA PRO A 594 -49.80 7.19 18.02
C PRO A 594 -49.68 6.20 16.86
N TYR A 595 -48.56 5.48 16.84
CA TYR A 595 -48.27 4.38 15.93
C TYR A 595 -49.24 3.20 16.17
N ASP A 596 -50.09 2.89 15.19
CA ASP A 596 -50.98 1.72 15.16
C ASP A 596 -50.25 0.52 14.52
N PRO A 597 -50.00 -0.58 15.25
CA PRO A 597 -49.26 -1.73 14.75
C PRO A 597 -50.12 -2.75 13.96
N SER A 598 -51.33 -2.40 13.50
CA SER A 598 -52.25 -3.36 12.87
C SER A 598 -52.20 -3.47 11.34
N THR A 599 -51.37 -2.70 10.62
CA THR A 599 -51.34 -2.69 9.14
C THR A 599 -50.29 -3.60 8.48
N ALA A 600 -49.75 -4.59 9.20
CA ALA A 600 -48.84 -5.58 8.63
C ALA A 600 -49.58 -6.84 8.16
N ARG A 601 -50.28 -6.78 7.01
CA ARG A 601 -50.69 -7.97 6.26
C ARG A 601 -50.90 -7.70 4.76
N ARG A 602 -50.28 -8.58 3.96
CA ARG A 602 -50.43 -8.83 2.50
C ARG A 602 -49.63 -7.93 1.56
N ILE A 603 -48.36 -8.30 1.37
CA ILE A 603 -47.67 -8.08 0.09
C ILE A 603 -47.86 -9.38 -0.71
N GLY A 604 -48.67 -9.33 -1.76
CA GLY A 604 -48.77 -10.39 -2.76
C GLY A 604 -47.56 -10.37 -3.70
N PRO A 605 -47.25 -11.49 -4.38
CA PRO A 605 -46.11 -11.55 -5.30
C PRO A 605 -46.38 -10.73 -6.57
N PRO A 606 -45.33 -10.13 -7.17
CA PRO A 606 -45.47 -9.36 -8.40
C PRO A 606 -45.80 -10.27 -9.61
N PRO A 607 -46.59 -9.79 -10.59
CA PRO A 607 -46.95 -10.57 -11.76
C PRO A 607 -45.86 -10.52 -12.84
N GLY A 608 -45.60 -11.66 -13.47
CA GLY A 608 -45.07 -11.73 -14.83
C GLY A 608 -43.59 -12.06 -14.97
N LEU A 609 -43.28 -13.35 -15.18
CA LEU A 609 -42.23 -13.83 -16.09
C LEU A 609 -42.32 -15.36 -16.17
N SER A 610 -43.24 -15.82 -17.03
CA SER A 610 -43.41 -17.22 -17.40
C SER A 610 -42.91 -17.41 -18.84
N TRP A 611 -41.66 -17.84 -19.02
CA TRP A 611 -41.19 -18.47 -20.26
C TRP A 611 -40.01 -19.39 -19.94
N LEU A 612 -40.26 -20.71 -19.86
CA LEU A 612 -39.44 -21.81 -20.43
C LEU A 612 -39.94 -23.19 -19.95
N GLY A 613 -40.21 -24.07 -20.92
CA GLY A 613 -40.57 -25.49 -20.78
C GLY A 613 -42.01 -25.74 -21.24
N GLY A 614 -42.34 -26.40 -22.36
CA GLY A 614 -41.72 -27.32 -23.33
C GLY A 614 -42.91 -27.90 -24.15
N PRO A 615 -42.79 -28.86 -25.09
CA PRO A 615 -41.64 -29.64 -25.56
C PRO A 615 -41.02 -29.13 -26.88
#